data_AF-A0A1Q6YIJ6-F1
#
_entry.id   AF-A0A1Q6YIJ6-F1
#
_cell.length_a   1.000
_cell.length_b   1.000
_cell.length_c   1.000
_cell.angle_alpha   90.00
_cell.angle_beta   90.00
_cell.angle_gamma   90.00
#
_symmetry.space_group_name_H-M   'P 1'
#
loop_
_entity.id
_entity.type
_entity.pdbx_description
1 polymer ?
#
loop_
_entity_poly.entity_id
_entity_poly.type
_entity_poly.pdbx_seq_one_letter_code
_entity_poly.pdbx_strand_id
1 'polypeptide(L)'
;MDANTGYTVADVRRVMPGLEANGVGWLEEPFPAHDHRSYAQAATLGRMPLAAGENHYTRFEFSRVIEDRVITILQPDLSKTGGVTEALRIAALAIEGPGYI
;
A
#
# COMPACT_ATOMS: atom_id res chain seq x y z
N MET A 1 -6.25 8.86 3.78
CA MET A 1 -6.45 9.74 2.61
C MET A 1 -6.16 8.90 1.39
N ASP A 2 -7.06 8.89 0.42
CA ASP A 2 -6.90 8.13 -0.82
C ASP A 2 -6.54 9.09 -1.97
N ALA A 3 -5.42 8.81 -2.63
CA ALA A 3 -4.88 9.62 -3.72
C ALA A 3 -5.20 9.04 -5.11
N ASN A 4 -5.83 7.86 -5.19
CA ASN A 4 -6.26 7.20 -6.43
C ASN A 4 -5.23 7.23 -7.57
N THR A 5 -3.98 6.90 -7.25
CA THR A 5 -2.80 6.87 -8.14
C THR A 5 -2.36 8.22 -8.73
N GLY A 6 -2.91 9.33 -8.23
CA GLY A 6 -2.77 10.66 -8.83
C GLY A 6 -1.59 11.51 -8.35
N TYR A 7 -0.73 10.99 -7.47
CA TYR A 7 0.36 11.78 -6.88
C TYR A 7 1.71 11.49 -7.52
N THR A 8 2.61 12.48 -7.43
CA THR A 8 4.05 12.30 -7.58
C THR A 8 4.72 12.22 -6.22
N VAL A 9 5.99 11.77 -6.16
CA VAL A 9 6.76 11.79 -4.90
C VAL A 9 6.87 13.22 -4.32
N ALA A 10 6.87 14.25 -5.18
CA ALA A 10 6.87 15.64 -4.74
C ALA A 10 5.54 16.02 -4.07
N ASP A 11 4.40 15.53 -4.58
CA ASP A 11 3.10 15.74 -3.94
C ASP A 11 3.05 15.07 -2.58
N VAL A 12 3.52 13.82 -2.48
CA VAL A 12 3.62 13.10 -1.19
C VAL A 12 4.46 13.90 -0.19
N ARG A 13 5.65 14.37 -0.60
CA ARG A 13 6.51 15.22 0.25
C ARG A 13 5.79 16.47 0.74
N ARG A 14 4.93 17.07 -0.11
CA ARG A 14 4.20 18.29 0.20
C ARG A 14 3.06 18.05 1.19
N VAL A 15 2.29 16.96 1.02
CA VAL A 15 1.05 16.74 1.78
C VAL A 15 1.24 15.93 3.06
N MET A 16 2.21 15.00 3.08
CA MET A 16 2.39 14.05 4.17
C MET A 16 2.54 14.71 5.55
N PRO A 17 3.33 15.78 5.75
CA PRO A 17 3.42 16.43 7.06
C PRO A 17 2.08 16.99 7.56
N GLY A 18 1.25 17.51 6.65
CA GLY A 18 -0.07 18.00 6.98
C GLY A 18 -1.02 16.87 7.36
N LEU A 19 -0.98 15.76 6.64
CA LEU A 19 -1.79 14.57 6.94
C LEU A 19 -1.41 13.97 8.30
N GLU A 20 -0.11 13.87 8.59
CA GLU A 20 0.41 13.42 9.90
C GLU A 20 -0.03 14.34 11.05
N ALA A 21 0.10 15.66 10.87
CA ALA A 21 -0.28 16.64 11.89
C ALA A 21 -1.79 16.62 12.22
N ASN A 22 -2.62 16.16 11.29
CA ASN A 22 -4.06 16.01 11.47
C ASN A 22 -4.47 14.59 11.89
N GLY A 23 -3.52 13.70 12.16
CA GLY A 23 -3.80 12.34 12.62
C GLY A 23 -4.48 11.45 11.56
N VAL A 24 -4.23 11.70 10.27
CA VAL A 24 -4.72 10.82 9.21
C VAL A 24 -4.01 9.47 9.30
N GLY A 25 -4.78 8.38 9.28
CA GLY A 25 -4.27 7.04 9.57
C GLY A 25 -3.29 6.47 8.52
N TRP A 26 -3.50 6.77 7.23
CA TRP A 26 -2.65 6.30 6.14
C TRP A 26 -2.80 7.16 4.88
N LEU A 27 -1.84 7.02 3.96
CA LEU A 27 -1.91 7.48 2.58
C LEU A 27 -2.08 6.30 1.63
N GLU A 28 -3.23 6.27 0.99
CA GLU A 28 -3.66 5.21 0.10
C GLU A 28 -3.39 5.55 -1.36
N GLU A 29 -2.87 4.56 -2.08
CA GLU A 29 -2.55 4.57 -3.50
C GLU A 29 -2.00 5.91 -4.04
N PRO A 30 -0.90 6.46 -3.51
CA PRO A 30 -0.29 7.67 -4.08
C PRO A 30 0.23 7.45 -5.51
N PHE A 31 0.62 6.21 -5.86
CA PHE A 31 1.20 5.86 -7.15
C PHE A 31 0.52 4.63 -7.75
N PRO A 32 0.64 4.41 -9.07
CA PRO A 32 0.24 3.16 -9.71
C PRO A 32 0.84 1.94 -9.00
N ALA A 33 0.08 0.84 -8.92
CA ALA A 33 0.45 -0.38 -8.19
C ALA A 33 1.86 -0.93 -8.50
N HIS A 34 2.29 -0.84 -9.75
CA HIS A 34 3.58 -1.36 -10.21
C HIS A 34 4.78 -0.42 -9.95
N ASP A 35 4.56 0.81 -9.47
CA ASP A 35 5.64 1.76 -9.20
C ASP A 35 6.24 1.58 -7.80
N HIS A 36 6.79 0.39 -7.55
CA HIS A 36 7.44 0.04 -6.28
C HIS A 36 8.55 1.02 -5.87
N ARG A 37 9.21 1.66 -6.85
CA ARG A 37 10.28 2.62 -6.60
C ARG A 37 9.76 3.89 -5.95
N SER A 38 8.67 4.46 -6.47
CA SER A 38 8.05 5.65 -5.89
C SER A 38 7.49 5.36 -4.50
N TYR A 39 6.89 4.19 -4.29
CA TYR A 39 6.46 3.73 -2.95
C TYR A 39 7.65 3.68 -1.98
N ALA A 40 8.75 3.02 -2.36
CA ALA A 40 9.93 2.93 -1.51
C ALA A 40 10.53 4.30 -1.19
N GLN A 41 10.55 5.21 -2.16
CA GLN A 41 11.00 6.58 -1.92
C GLN A 41 10.05 7.34 -0.98
N ALA A 42 8.73 7.21 -1.16
CA ALA A 42 7.74 7.85 -0.31
C ALA A 42 7.80 7.40 1.15
N ALA A 43 8.08 6.11 1.40
CA ALA A 43 8.25 5.59 2.75
C ALA A 43 9.42 6.22 3.51
N THR A 44 10.40 6.81 2.82
CA THR A 44 11.51 7.55 3.46
C THR A 44 11.15 8.98 3.86
N LEU A 45 9.97 9.49 3.47
CA LEU A 45 9.60 10.90 3.63
C LEU A 45 8.96 11.23 4.98
N GLY A 46 8.49 10.23 5.71
CA GLY A 46 7.77 10.42 6.97
C GLY A 46 7.47 9.10 7.67
N ARG A 47 6.51 9.12 8.59
CA ARG A 47 6.06 7.96 9.37
C ARG A 47 4.63 7.53 9.03
N MET A 48 3.90 8.28 8.21
CA MET A 48 2.55 7.93 7.77
C MET A 48 2.56 6.58 7.04
N PRO A 49 1.76 5.59 7.49
CA PRO A 49 1.58 4.32 6.78
C PRO A 49 1.15 4.52 5.33
N LEU A 50 1.70 3.70 4.43
CA LEU A 50 1.26 3.60 3.05
C LEU A 50 0.30 2.42 2.90
N ALA A 51 -0.80 2.64 2.16
CA ALA A 51 -1.81 1.64 1.88
C ALA A 51 -1.99 1.46 0.36
N ALA A 52 -2.20 0.23 -0.08
CA ALA A 52 -2.53 -0.10 -1.47
C ALA A 52 -3.08 -1.52 -1.57
N GLY A 53 -3.69 -1.85 -2.71
CA GLY A 53 -4.10 -3.23 -2.98
C GLY A 53 -5.28 -3.37 -3.94
N GLU A 54 -6.07 -2.31 -4.12
CA GLU A 54 -7.25 -2.38 -4.99
C GLU A 54 -6.87 -2.53 -6.46
N ASN A 55 -5.64 -2.16 -6.84
CA ASN A 55 -5.10 -2.33 -8.18
C ASN A 55 -4.03 -3.44 -8.29
N HIS A 56 -3.98 -4.35 -7.31
CA HIS A 56 -3.13 -5.54 -7.33
C HIS A 56 -3.96 -6.82 -7.56
N TYR A 57 -3.43 -7.72 -8.39
CA TYR A 57 -4.09 -8.94 -8.84
C TYR A 57 -3.41 -10.19 -8.27
N THR A 58 -4.21 -11.06 -7.65
CA THR A 58 -3.80 -12.37 -7.11
C THR A 58 -2.72 -12.28 -6.04
N ARG A 59 -2.48 -13.38 -5.31
CA ARG A 59 -1.43 -13.41 -4.29
C ARG A 59 -0.01 -13.18 -4.81
N PHE A 60 0.25 -13.38 -6.11
CA PHE A 60 1.59 -13.26 -6.67
C PHE A 60 2.08 -11.82 -6.75
N GLU A 61 1.21 -10.86 -7.04
CA GLU A 61 1.57 -9.44 -6.96
C GLU A 61 1.73 -8.99 -5.50
N PHE A 62 0.84 -9.47 -4.62
CA PHE A 62 0.94 -9.21 -3.18
C PHE A 62 2.21 -9.78 -2.54
N SER A 63 2.74 -10.92 -3.01
CA SER A 63 4.01 -11.47 -2.54
C SER A 63 5.13 -10.43 -2.59
N ARG A 64 5.26 -9.71 -3.72
CA ARG A 64 6.28 -8.67 -3.87
C ARG A 64 6.04 -7.50 -2.93
N VAL A 65 4.80 -7.05 -2.82
CA VAL A 65 4.41 -5.93 -1.93
C VAL A 65 4.77 -6.23 -0.47
N ILE A 66 4.49 -7.45 -0.02
CA ILE A 66 4.80 -7.94 1.33
C ILE A 66 6.32 -8.03 1.54
N GLU A 67 7.07 -8.53 0.55
CA GLU A 67 8.53 -8.65 0.60
C GLU A 67 9.23 -7.28 0.68
N ASP A 68 8.72 -6.28 -0.04
CA ASP A 68 9.29 -4.92 -0.06
C ASP A 68 9.11 -4.20 1.29
N ARG A 69 8.11 -4.57 2.10
CA ARG A 69 7.80 -3.97 3.43
C ARG A 69 7.58 -2.46 3.42
N VAL A 70 7.10 -1.94 2.29
CA VAL A 70 6.87 -0.51 2.09
C VAL A 70 5.41 -0.15 2.29
N ILE A 71 4.49 -0.93 1.70
CA ILE A 71 3.05 -0.78 1.89
C ILE A 71 2.70 -1.62 3.11
N THR A 72 2.27 -0.98 4.19
CA THR A 72 1.99 -1.64 5.48
C THR A 72 0.52 -1.97 5.69
N ILE A 73 -0.37 -1.44 4.84
CA ILE A 73 -1.80 -1.73 4.86
C ILE A 73 -2.21 -2.27 3.50
N LEU A 74 -2.59 -3.55 3.45
CA LEU A 74 -2.97 -4.25 2.22
C LEU A 74 -4.49 -4.20 2.03
N GLN A 75 -4.95 -3.81 0.84
CA GLN A 75 -6.37 -3.60 0.54
C GLN A 75 -6.82 -4.41 -0.68
N PRO A 76 -6.78 -5.75 -0.66
CA PRO A 76 -7.20 -6.56 -1.80
C PRO A 76 -8.67 -6.35 -2.16
N ASP A 77 -8.94 -6.00 -3.41
CA ASP A 77 -10.30 -5.95 -3.96
C ASP A 77 -10.75 -7.35 -4.39
N LEU A 78 -11.87 -7.84 -3.83
CA LEU A 78 -12.42 -9.17 -4.13
C LEU A 78 -12.78 -9.36 -5.61
N SER A 79 -13.24 -8.30 -6.28
CA SER A 79 -13.65 -8.33 -7.68
C SER A 79 -12.48 -8.39 -8.65
N LYS A 80 -11.28 -7.94 -8.22
CA LYS A 80 -10.07 -7.90 -9.05
C LYS A 80 -9.08 -8.99 -8.69
N THR A 81 -8.86 -9.24 -7.40
CA THR A 81 -7.77 -10.09 -6.93
C THR A 81 -8.02 -11.60 -7.12
N GLY A 82 -9.26 -12.01 -7.42
CA GLY A 82 -9.63 -13.41 -7.61
C GLY A 82 -10.65 -13.96 -6.61
N GLY A 83 -11.46 -13.09 -5.99
CA GLY A 83 -12.52 -13.48 -5.07
C GLY A 83 -12.06 -13.75 -3.64
N VAL A 84 -13.02 -14.14 -2.79
CA VAL A 84 -12.82 -14.37 -1.35
C VAL A 84 -11.70 -15.37 -1.06
N THR A 85 -11.65 -16.48 -1.79
CA THR A 85 -10.63 -17.53 -1.59
C THR A 85 -9.22 -16.99 -1.82
N GLU A 86 -9.03 -16.15 -2.84
CA GLU A 86 -7.71 -15.58 -3.14
C GLU A 86 -7.33 -14.47 -2.15
N ALA A 87 -8.30 -13.64 -1.74
CA ALA A 87 -8.08 -12.66 -0.68
C ALA A 87 -7.69 -13.30 0.66
N LEU A 88 -8.27 -14.45 1.02
CA LEU A 88 -7.86 -15.19 2.23
C LEU A 88 -6.43 -15.74 2.12
N ARG A 89 -5.99 -16.16 0.93
CA ARG A 89 -4.59 -16.57 0.70
C ARG A 89 -3.63 -15.38 0.82
N ILE A 90 -4.01 -14.22 0.30
CA ILE A 90 -3.25 -12.97 0.46
C ILE A 90 -3.12 -12.62 1.96
N ALA A 91 -4.22 -12.70 2.71
CA ALA A 91 -4.20 -12.46 4.15
C ALA A 91 -3.28 -13.46 4.88
N ALA A 92 -3.31 -14.74 4.51
CA ALA A 92 -2.41 -15.74 5.07
C ALA A 92 -0.93 -15.40 4.80
N LEU A 93 -0.58 -14.99 3.57
CA LEU A 93 0.78 -14.55 3.23
C LEU A 93 1.23 -13.34 4.06
N ALA A 94 0.33 -12.39 4.30
CA ALA A 94 0.64 -11.20 5.09
C ALA A 94 0.91 -11.52 6.57
N ILE A 95 0.15 -12.48 7.15
CA ILE A 95 0.31 -12.93 8.54
C ILE A 95 1.58 -13.77 8.74
N GLU A 96 1.89 -14.66 7.78
CA GLU A 96 3.09 -15.51 7.83
C GLU A 96 4.37 -14.73 7.52
N GLY A 97 4.25 -13.60 6.84
CA GLY A 97 5.33 -12.66 6.62
C GLY A 97 5.85 -12.05 7.93
N PRO A 98 7.10 -11.57 7.96
CA PRO A 98 7.65 -10.93 9.14
C PRO A 98 6.92 -9.61 9.46
N GLY A 99 5.90 -9.70 10.31
CA GLY A 99 5.29 -8.60 11.06
C GLY A 99 4.42 -7.63 10.25
N TYR A 100 3.18 -8.01 9.97
CA TYR A 100 2.07 -7.09 9.65
C TYR A 100 1.00 -7.21 10.74
N ILE A 101 1.05 -6.35 11.75
CA ILE A 101 -0.01 -6.03 12.71
C ILE A 101 0.05 -4.54 13.04
#